data_AF-A0A3N5P7L8-F1
#
_entry.id   AF-A0A3N5P7L8-F1
#
_cell.length_a   1.000
_cell.length_b   1.000
_cell.length_c   1.000
_cell.angle_alpha   90.00
_cell.angle_beta   90.00
_cell.angle_gamma   90.00
#
_symmetry.space_group_name_H-M   'P 1'
#
loop_
_entity.id
_entity.type
_entity.pdbx_description
1 polymer ?
#
loop_
_entity_poly.entity_id
_entity_poly.type
_entity_poly.pdbx_seq_one_letter_code
_entity_poly.pdbx_strand_id
1 'polypeptide(L)'
;MFAMSFPATTSKAPPKVRVTESVVSTSITEEYGPLPATIAYNDHIVEAAELYRLDPNLIRAIIRAESAFNPFAVSRAGAQGLMQLMPALAKELNVLDPFDPRQNILGGARYLRRLLDLNNGDVELAVASYNAGPGAVDRYNGVPPYRETRAYVKKVNRFLKNSRQSSTD
;
A
#
# COMPACT_ATOMS: atom_id res chain seq x y z
N MET A 1 -11.48 2.75 -84.82
CA MET A 1 -10.74 1.63 -84.20
C MET A 1 -9.30 2.06 -83.99
N PHE A 2 -8.88 2.27 -82.75
CA PHE A 2 -7.47 2.38 -82.38
C PHE A 2 -7.33 1.76 -80.99
N ALA A 3 -6.79 0.54 -80.96
CA ALA A 3 -6.48 -0.17 -79.73
C ALA A 3 -5.13 0.33 -79.22
N MET A 4 -5.08 0.88 -78.02
CA MET A 4 -3.83 1.09 -77.30
C MET A 4 -3.75 0.09 -76.15
N SER A 5 -2.84 -0.85 -76.34
CA SER A 5 -2.44 -1.89 -75.39
C SER A 5 -1.53 -1.26 -74.33
N PHE A 6 -1.86 -1.46 -73.06
CA PHE A 6 -0.97 -1.14 -71.94
C PHE A 6 -0.08 -2.35 -71.62
N PRO A 7 1.22 -2.17 -71.31
CA PRO A 7 2.10 -3.27 -70.95
C PRO A 7 1.80 -3.77 -69.53
N ALA A 8 1.90 -5.10 -69.35
CA ALA A 8 1.76 -5.75 -68.05
C ALA A 8 2.99 -5.48 -67.16
N THR A 9 2.78 -4.89 -65.99
CA THR A 9 3.80 -4.74 -64.95
C THR A 9 4.03 -6.09 -64.24
N THR A 10 5.24 -6.61 -64.33
CA THR A 10 5.67 -7.80 -63.58
C THR A 10 5.92 -7.43 -62.11
N SER A 11 5.15 -8.03 -61.20
CA SER A 11 5.37 -7.91 -59.75
C SER A 11 6.58 -8.75 -59.34
N LYS A 12 7.65 -8.07 -58.90
CA LYS A 12 8.84 -8.71 -58.30
C LYS A 12 8.55 -8.99 -56.83
N ALA A 13 8.60 -10.27 -56.43
CA ALA A 13 8.40 -10.67 -55.03
C ALA A 13 9.42 -10.00 -54.09
N PRO A 14 9.04 -9.62 -52.86
CA PRO A 14 9.95 -8.99 -51.92
C PRO A 14 11.03 -9.96 -51.43
N PRO A 15 12.23 -9.46 -51.06
CA PRO A 15 13.33 -10.28 -50.61
C PRO A 15 13.00 -10.95 -49.25
N LYS A 16 13.31 -12.25 -49.13
CA LYS A 16 13.18 -12.99 -47.87
C LYS A 16 14.28 -12.51 -46.91
N VAL A 17 13.90 -11.74 -45.90
CA VAL A 17 14.78 -11.39 -44.76
C VAL A 17 14.93 -12.62 -43.87
N ARG A 18 16.16 -13.09 -43.68
CA ARG A 18 16.47 -14.19 -42.76
C ARG A 18 16.76 -13.58 -41.39
N VAL A 19 15.76 -13.59 -40.51
CA VAL A 19 15.94 -13.20 -39.09
C VAL A 19 16.68 -14.35 -38.40
N THR A 20 17.92 -14.11 -37.98
CA THR A 20 18.61 -15.02 -37.06
C THR A 20 18.19 -14.63 -35.64
N GLU A 21 17.16 -15.28 -35.13
CA GLU A 21 16.74 -15.12 -33.74
C GLU A 21 17.79 -15.75 -32.82
N SER A 22 18.62 -14.94 -32.16
CA SER A 22 19.23 -15.38 -30.90
C SER A 22 18.15 -15.31 -29.84
N VAL A 23 17.38 -16.38 -29.70
CA VAL A 23 16.39 -16.51 -28.64
C VAL A 23 17.16 -16.60 -27.32
N VAL A 24 17.20 -15.50 -26.58
CA VAL A 24 17.59 -15.53 -25.17
C VAL A 24 16.47 -16.29 -24.46
N SER A 25 16.74 -17.56 -24.15
CA SER A 25 15.85 -18.41 -23.37
C SER A 25 15.84 -17.95 -21.90
N THR A 26 15.14 -16.85 -21.62
CA THR A 26 14.67 -16.58 -20.26
C THR A 26 13.49 -17.51 -20.02
N SER A 27 13.70 -18.53 -19.20
CA SER A 27 12.62 -19.35 -18.65
C SER A 27 11.70 -18.46 -17.83
N ILE A 28 10.62 -17.99 -18.44
CA ILE A 28 9.53 -17.32 -17.74
C ILE A 28 8.82 -18.42 -16.94
N THR A 29 9.15 -18.57 -15.65
CA THR A 29 8.31 -19.32 -14.74
C THR A 29 7.07 -18.45 -14.48
N GLU A 30 6.08 -18.54 -15.37
CA GLU A 30 4.76 -17.95 -15.22
C GLU A 30 4.01 -18.66 -14.08
N GLU A 31 4.29 -18.29 -12.85
CA GLU A 31 3.37 -18.52 -11.74
C GLU A 31 2.60 -17.20 -11.54
N TYR A 32 1.47 -17.04 -12.24
CA TYR A 32 0.52 -15.94 -12.00
C TYR A 32 -0.14 -16.16 -10.63
N GLY A 33 0.62 -15.91 -9.57
CA GLY A 33 0.14 -15.85 -8.20
C GLY A 33 -0.26 -14.42 -7.82
N PRO A 34 -1.18 -14.23 -6.86
CA PRO A 34 -1.40 -12.92 -6.28
C PRO A 34 -0.07 -12.38 -5.74
N LEU A 35 0.27 -11.14 -6.09
CA LEU A 35 1.44 -10.47 -5.54
C LEU A 35 1.39 -10.58 -4.00
N PRO A 36 2.53 -10.81 -3.33
CA PRO A 36 2.59 -10.72 -1.89
C PRO A 36 1.94 -9.41 -1.44
N ALA A 37 1.04 -9.46 -0.46
CA ALA A 37 0.24 -8.30 -0.06
C ALA A 37 1.10 -7.10 0.40
N THR A 38 2.35 -7.37 0.82
CA THR A 38 3.37 -6.37 1.15
C THR A 38 3.88 -5.58 -0.06
N ILE A 39 3.83 -6.16 -1.26
CA ILE A 39 4.23 -5.54 -2.53
C ILE A 39 3.03 -4.87 -3.20
N ALA A 40 1.83 -5.47 -3.10
CA ALA A 40 0.62 -5.02 -3.79
C ALA A 40 0.21 -3.56 -3.51
N TYR A 41 0.59 -3.00 -2.36
CA TYR A 41 0.25 -1.62 -1.97
C TYR A 41 1.47 -0.72 -1.80
N ASN A 42 2.65 -1.16 -2.25
CA ASN A 42 3.90 -0.45 -1.97
C ASN A 42 3.87 0.99 -2.47
N ASP A 43 3.34 1.23 -3.67
CA ASP A 43 3.31 2.55 -4.29
C ASP A 43 2.47 3.54 -3.46
N HIS A 44 1.29 3.11 -2.99
CA HIS A 44 0.44 3.93 -2.13
C HIS A 44 1.07 4.18 -0.75
N ILE A 45 1.82 3.20 -0.23
CA ILE A 45 2.52 3.33 1.05
C ILE A 45 3.68 4.32 0.94
N VAL A 46 4.47 4.25 -0.15
CA VAL A 46 5.57 5.18 -0.41
C VAL A 46 5.02 6.58 -0.65
N GLU A 47 3.99 6.72 -1.48
CA GLU A 47 3.31 8.00 -1.72
C GLU A 47 2.84 8.64 -0.40
N ALA A 48 2.16 7.86 0.45
CA ALA A 48 1.70 8.33 1.75
C ALA A 48 2.85 8.70 2.70
N ALA A 49 3.92 7.91 2.71
CA ALA A 49 5.11 8.17 3.52
C ALA A 49 5.78 9.50 3.15
N GLU A 50 5.90 9.78 1.85
CA GLU A 50 6.48 11.02 1.33
C GLU A 50 5.59 12.23 1.65
N LEU A 51 4.30 12.15 1.34
CA LEU A 51 3.34 13.24 1.57
C LEU A 51 3.23 13.64 3.03
N TYR A 52 3.26 12.66 3.93
CA TYR A 52 3.01 12.88 5.35
C TYR A 52 4.28 12.77 6.22
N ARG A 53 5.47 12.65 5.60
CA ARG A 53 6.76 12.53 6.30
C ARG A 53 6.74 11.45 7.39
N LEU A 54 6.40 10.23 6.98
CA LEU A 54 6.31 9.05 7.83
C LEU A 54 7.34 8.01 7.41
N ASP A 55 7.75 7.15 8.35
CA ASP A 55 8.47 5.92 8.00
C ASP A 55 7.49 4.98 7.24
N PRO A 56 7.76 4.58 5.99
CA PRO A 56 6.87 3.66 5.26
C PRO A 56 6.72 2.31 5.97
N ASN A 57 7.71 1.90 6.77
CA ASN A 57 7.60 0.68 7.58
C ASN A 57 6.60 0.83 8.73
N LEU A 58 6.41 2.03 9.27
CA LEU A 58 5.37 2.30 10.27
C LEU A 58 3.98 2.14 9.65
N ILE A 59 3.78 2.66 8.45
CA ILE A 59 2.52 2.48 7.70
C ILE A 59 2.26 0.99 7.45
N ARG A 60 3.26 0.24 6.95
CA ARG A 60 3.16 -1.22 6.77
C ARG A 60 2.83 -1.95 8.06
N ALA A 61 3.46 -1.56 9.17
CA ALA A 61 3.24 -2.19 10.47
C ALA A 61 1.80 -1.96 10.98
N ILE A 62 1.26 -0.76 10.79
CA ILE A 62 -0.14 -0.44 11.12
C ILE A 62 -1.09 -1.25 10.22
N ILE A 63 -0.94 -1.22 8.89
CA ILE A 63 -1.79 -2.00 7.97
C ILE A 63 -1.79 -3.48 8.34
N ARG A 64 -0.62 -4.05 8.63
CA ARG A 64 -0.50 -5.44 9.04
C ARG A 64 -1.18 -5.72 10.39
N ALA A 65 -1.13 -4.77 11.31
CA ALA A 65 -1.77 -4.89 12.61
C ALA A 65 -3.30 -4.81 12.51
N GLU A 66 -3.81 -3.97 11.61
CA GLU A 66 -5.22 -3.67 11.43
C GLU A 66 -5.97 -4.71 10.59
N SER A 67 -5.50 -4.95 9.37
CA SER A 67 -6.25 -5.72 8.36
C SER A 67 -5.52 -6.96 7.86
N ALA A 68 -4.25 -7.14 8.26
CA ALA A 68 -3.34 -8.10 7.62
C ALA A 68 -3.29 -7.91 6.09
N PHE A 69 -3.38 -6.66 5.63
CA PHE A 69 -3.42 -6.26 4.22
C PHE A 69 -4.68 -6.68 3.44
N ASN A 70 -5.79 -6.98 4.12
CA ASN A 70 -7.09 -7.16 3.48
C ASN A 70 -7.77 -5.80 3.22
N PRO A 71 -7.94 -5.37 1.95
CA PRO A 71 -8.54 -4.07 1.65
C PRO A 71 -10.04 -4.04 1.88
N PHE A 72 -10.69 -5.21 2.03
CA PHE A 72 -12.12 -5.34 2.30
C PHE A 72 -12.40 -5.69 3.77
N ALA A 73 -11.42 -5.52 4.67
CA ALA A 73 -11.59 -5.80 6.08
C ALA A 73 -12.67 -4.88 6.69
N VAL A 74 -13.59 -5.47 7.46
CA VAL A 74 -14.59 -4.75 8.25
C VAL A 74 -14.56 -5.30 9.67
N SER A 75 -14.28 -4.45 10.66
CA SER A 75 -14.34 -4.86 12.06
C SER A 75 -15.79 -4.96 12.57
N ARG A 76 -15.99 -5.60 13.72
CA ARG A 76 -17.29 -5.63 14.41
C ARG A 76 -17.83 -4.24 14.77
N ALA A 77 -16.93 -3.27 14.98
CA ALA A 77 -17.28 -1.88 15.27
C ALA A 77 -17.54 -1.05 14.00
N GLY A 78 -17.29 -1.61 12.81
CA GLY A 78 -17.49 -0.93 11.54
C GLY A 78 -16.25 -0.22 10.99
N ALA A 79 -15.06 -0.48 11.53
CA ALA A 79 -13.80 0.03 10.96
C ALA A 79 -13.52 -0.64 9.61
N GLN A 80 -13.03 0.11 8.62
CA GLN A 80 -13.01 -0.32 7.21
C GLN A 80 -11.62 -0.22 6.57
N GLY A 81 -11.32 -1.20 5.73
CA GLY A 81 -10.17 -1.21 4.83
C GLY A 81 -8.82 -1.46 5.51
N LEU A 82 -7.75 -1.15 4.78
CA LEU A 82 -6.37 -1.52 5.11
C LEU A 82 -5.90 -0.99 6.47
N MET A 83 -6.23 0.26 6.77
CA MET A 83 -5.87 0.99 8.00
C MET A 83 -7.04 1.12 8.98
N GLN A 84 -8.13 0.37 8.75
CA GLN A 84 -9.31 0.24 9.62
C GLN A 84 -9.83 1.61 10.09
N LEU A 85 -10.20 2.46 9.14
CA LEU A 85 -10.78 3.77 9.43
C LEU A 85 -12.24 3.59 9.87
N MET A 86 -12.60 4.18 11.01
CA MET A 86 -14.00 4.29 11.41
C MET A 86 -14.77 5.22 10.43
N PRO A 87 -16.06 4.99 10.14
CA PRO A 87 -16.79 5.76 9.13
C PRO A 87 -16.79 7.28 9.40
N ALA A 88 -16.92 7.69 10.66
CA ALA A 88 -16.85 9.10 11.04
C ALA A 88 -15.47 9.72 10.74
N LEU A 89 -14.40 8.97 11.02
CA LEU A 89 -13.03 9.40 10.74
C LEU A 89 -12.75 9.39 9.23
N ALA A 90 -13.23 8.41 8.48
CA ALA A 90 -13.11 8.37 7.02
C ALA A 90 -13.75 9.62 6.39
N LYS A 91 -14.93 10.03 6.88
CA LYS A 91 -15.59 11.27 6.47
C LYS A 91 -14.79 12.53 6.82
N GLU A 92 -14.29 12.64 8.05
CA GLU A 92 -13.39 13.75 8.45
C GLU A 92 -12.16 13.84 7.55
N LEU A 93 -11.67 12.68 7.10
CA LEU A 93 -10.52 12.55 6.24
C LEU A 93 -10.86 12.60 4.73
N ASN A 94 -12.09 12.94 4.33
CA ASN A 94 -12.48 12.98 2.92
C ASN A 94 -12.12 11.68 2.15
N VAL A 95 -12.16 10.53 2.83
CA VAL A 95 -12.04 9.20 2.22
C VAL A 95 -13.43 8.83 1.74
N LEU A 96 -13.64 8.85 0.42
CA LEU A 96 -14.96 8.61 -0.20
C LEU A 96 -15.27 7.12 -0.26
N ASP A 97 -14.26 6.31 -0.58
CA ASP A 97 -14.34 4.86 -0.54
C ASP A 97 -13.26 4.31 0.42
N PRO A 98 -13.63 3.81 1.61
CA PRO A 98 -12.68 3.24 2.55
C PRO A 98 -12.15 1.86 2.11
N PHE A 99 -12.71 1.24 1.07
CA PHE A 99 -12.21 -0.01 0.50
C PHE A 99 -11.25 0.22 -0.68
N ASP A 100 -11.19 1.44 -1.22
CA ASP A 100 -10.13 1.83 -2.16
C ASP A 100 -8.78 1.89 -1.42
N PRO A 101 -7.79 1.07 -1.79
CA PRO A 101 -6.52 0.98 -1.07
C PRO A 101 -5.80 2.31 -0.95
N ARG A 102 -5.76 3.09 -2.04
CA ARG A 102 -5.03 4.37 -2.07
C ARG A 102 -5.68 5.38 -1.15
N GLN A 103 -7.00 5.58 -1.24
CA GLN A 103 -7.73 6.50 -0.37
C GLN A 103 -7.60 6.10 1.10
N ASN A 104 -7.75 4.81 1.42
CA ASN A 104 -7.65 4.33 2.79
C ASN A 104 -6.24 4.54 3.38
N ILE A 105 -5.19 4.21 2.62
CA ILE A 105 -3.79 4.41 3.05
C ILE A 105 -3.48 5.89 3.21
N LEU A 106 -3.83 6.75 2.24
CA LEU A 106 -3.56 8.19 2.33
C LEU A 106 -4.32 8.83 3.50
N GLY A 107 -5.58 8.45 3.70
CA GLY A 107 -6.39 8.91 4.84
C GLY A 107 -5.78 8.50 6.17
N GLY A 108 -5.51 7.21 6.35
CA GLY A 108 -4.93 6.66 7.57
C GLY A 108 -3.52 7.21 7.87
N ALA A 109 -2.68 7.39 6.85
CA ALA A 109 -1.37 8.02 7.01
C ALA A 109 -1.48 9.49 7.44
N ARG A 110 -2.41 10.26 6.88
CA ARG A 110 -2.65 11.63 7.34
C ARG A 110 -3.08 11.69 8.80
N TYR A 111 -3.94 10.76 9.21
CA TYR A 111 -4.35 10.67 10.61
C TYR A 111 -3.18 10.28 11.52
N LEU A 112 -2.37 9.30 11.11
CA LEU A 112 -1.17 8.89 11.84
C LEU A 112 -0.17 10.05 12.01
N ARG A 113 0.02 10.90 10.99
CA ARG A 113 0.83 12.12 11.09
C ARG A 113 0.30 13.07 12.16
N ARG A 114 -1.01 13.35 12.16
CA ARG A 114 -1.66 14.16 13.21
C ARG A 114 -1.39 13.58 14.60
N LEU A 115 -1.48 12.27 14.77
CA LEU A 115 -1.22 11.63 16.05
C LEU A 115 0.25 11.73 16.47
N LEU A 116 1.20 11.63 15.55
CA LEU A 116 2.61 11.88 15.86
C LEU A 116 2.84 13.32 16.28
N ASP A 117 2.22 14.29 15.62
CA ASP A 117 2.34 15.71 15.99
C ASP A 117 1.79 15.97 17.39
N LEU A 118 0.62 15.40 17.72
CA LEU A 118 0.03 15.49 19.05
C LEU A 118 0.90 14.87 20.14
N ASN A 119 1.70 13.86 19.79
CA ASN A 119 2.58 13.17 20.72
C ASN A 119 4.05 13.59 20.58
N ASN A 120 4.33 14.79 20.05
CA ASN A 120 5.69 15.35 19.92
C ASN A 120 6.68 14.44 19.18
N GLY A 121 6.20 13.67 18.21
CA GLY A 121 7.00 12.71 17.43
C GLY A 121 7.23 11.37 18.12
N ASP A 122 6.69 11.14 19.32
CA ASP A 122 6.77 9.84 19.98
C ASP A 122 5.91 8.80 19.23
N VAL A 123 6.60 7.86 18.58
CA VAL A 123 5.97 6.81 17.78
C VAL A 123 5.16 5.85 18.64
N GLU A 124 5.61 5.52 19.85
CA GLU A 124 4.89 4.58 20.72
C GLU A 124 3.57 5.19 21.19
N LEU A 125 3.58 6.46 21.57
CA LEU A 125 2.36 7.18 21.97
C LEU A 125 1.43 7.46 20.80
N ALA A 126 1.94 7.72 19.60
CA ALA A 126 1.13 7.87 18.41
C ALA A 126 0.42 6.55 18.03
N VAL A 127 1.12 5.41 18.11
CA VAL A 127 0.55 4.08 17.88
C VAL A 127 -0.51 3.76 18.95
N ALA A 128 -0.25 4.09 20.21
CA ALA A 128 -1.24 3.96 21.28
C ALA A 128 -2.48 4.84 21.02
N SER A 129 -2.27 6.09 20.58
CA SER A 129 -3.33 7.02 20.23
C SER A 129 -4.14 6.55 19.03
N TYR A 130 -3.54 5.83 18.09
CA TYR A 130 -4.23 5.30 16.91
C TYR A 130 -5.28 4.26 17.34
N ASN A 131 -4.94 3.40 18.30
CA ASN A 131 -5.83 2.35 18.80
C ASN A 131 -6.81 2.83 19.88
N ALA A 132 -6.33 3.59 20.87
CA ALA A 132 -7.14 3.99 22.03
C ALA A 132 -7.78 5.38 21.90
N GLY A 133 -7.39 6.14 20.88
CA GLY A 133 -7.72 7.55 20.73
C GLY A 133 -6.74 8.46 21.50
N PRO A 134 -6.45 9.67 20.98
CA PRO A 134 -5.51 10.60 21.59
C PRO A 134 -5.94 11.07 22.99
N GLY A 135 -7.25 11.21 23.24
CA GLY A 135 -7.78 11.62 24.54
C GLY A 135 -7.53 10.58 25.66
N ALA A 136 -7.37 9.30 25.31
CA ALA A 136 -6.97 8.29 26.29
C ALA A 136 -5.48 8.42 26.64
N VAL A 137 -4.62 8.59 25.64
CA VAL A 137 -3.18 8.77 25.85
C VAL A 137 -2.90 10.03 26.67
N ASP A 138 -3.57 11.14 26.36
CA ASP A 138 -3.50 12.39 27.13
C ASP A 138 -3.91 12.20 28.59
N ARG A 139 -5.07 11.57 28.84
CA ARG A 139 -5.57 11.29 30.20
C ARG A 139 -4.59 10.48 31.05
N TYR A 140 -3.93 9.50 30.46
CA TYR A 140 -2.99 8.62 31.17
C TYR A 140 -1.55 9.14 31.12
N ASN A 141 -1.28 10.25 30.42
CA ASN A 141 0.05 10.79 30.16
C ASN A 141 1.04 9.71 29.68
N GLY A 142 0.57 8.86 28.75
CA GLY A 142 1.30 7.68 28.30
C GLY A 142 0.41 6.62 27.68
N VAL A 143 0.97 5.44 27.44
CA VAL A 143 0.20 4.30 26.93
C VAL A 143 -0.87 3.89 27.97
N PRO A 144 -2.18 3.96 27.64
CA PRO A 144 -3.23 3.62 28.58
C PRO A 144 -3.09 2.18 29.09
N PRO A 145 -3.47 1.87 30.34
CA PRO A 145 -3.36 0.52 30.92
C PRO A 145 -4.37 -0.48 30.34
N TYR A 146 -4.94 -0.20 29.16
CA TYR A 146 -5.85 -1.08 28.44
C TYR A 146 -5.09 -2.27 27.86
N ARG A 147 -5.54 -3.48 28.21
CA ARG A 147 -4.88 -4.73 27.77
C ARG A 147 -4.76 -4.79 26.25
N GLU A 148 -5.79 -4.37 25.53
CA GLU A 148 -5.83 -4.34 24.07
C GLU A 148 -4.78 -3.36 23.50
N THR A 149 -4.75 -2.12 23.97
CA THR A 149 -3.82 -1.09 23.48
C THR A 149 -2.37 -1.48 23.71
N ARG A 150 -2.01 -2.01 24.89
CA ARG A 150 -0.63 -2.48 25.13
C ARG A 150 -0.26 -3.65 24.21
N ALA A 151 -1.20 -4.56 23.95
CA ALA A 151 -0.98 -5.66 23.02
C ALA A 151 -0.82 -5.15 21.58
N TYR A 152 -1.60 -4.15 21.18
CA TYR A 152 -1.53 -3.49 19.88
C TYR A 152 -0.17 -2.81 19.66
N VAL A 153 0.26 -1.98 20.61
CA VAL A 153 1.59 -1.32 20.58
C VAL A 153 2.70 -2.36 20.44
N LYS A 154 2.67 -3.43 21.26
CA LYS A 154 3.65 -4.53 21.16
C LYS A 154 3.63 -5.22 19.79
N LYS A 155 2.44 -5.42 19.21
CA LYS A 155 2.25 -6.03 17.88
C LYS A 155 2.89 -5.18 16.78
N VAL A 156 2.63 -3.87 16.78
CA VAL A 156 3.19 -2.91 15.80
C VAL A 156 4.71 -2.81 15.95
N ASN A 157 5.22 -2.67 17.18
CA ASN A 157 6.66 -2.61 17.46
C ASN A 157 7.40 -3.86 16.97
N ARG A 158 6.79 -5.05 17.08
CA ARG A 158 7.36 -6.28 16.52
C ARG A 158 7.43 -6.21 14.99
N PHE A 159 6.37 -5.76 14.31
CA PHE A 159 6.39 -5.63 12.85
C PHE A 159 7.44 -4.63 12.36
N LEU A 160 7.59 -3.50 13.05
CA LEU A 160 8.63 -2.51 12.78
C LEU A 160 10.06 -3.05 12.94
N LYS A 161 10.30 -3.86 13.99
CA LYS A 161 11.62 -4.47 14.19
C LYS A 161 11.95 -5.45 13.07
N ASN A 162 10.99 -6.27 12.67
CA ASN A 162 11.19 -7.27 11.64
C ASN A 162 11.46 -6.65 10.26
N SER A 163 10.80 -5.54 9.90
CA SER A 163 11.05 -4.86 8.62
C SER A 163 12.43 -4.22 8.51
N ARG A 164 13.01 -3.80 9.65
CA ARG A 164 14.38 -3.26 9.69
C ARG A 164 15.43 -4.35 9.52
N GLN A 165 15.19 -5.53 10.09
CA GLN A 165 16.10 -6.68 9.98
C GLN A 165 16.15 -7.24 8.55
N SER A 166 15.02 -7.33 7.85
CA SER A 166 14.95 -7.80 6.46
C SER A 166 15.58 -6.85 5.43
N SER A 167 16.09 -5.69 5.84
CA SER A 167 16.77 -4.72 4.97
C SER A 167 18.29 -4.79 5.08
N THR A 168 18.82 -5.72 5.88
CA THR A 168 20.26 -5.83 6.22
C THR A 168 20.93 -7.08 5.61
N ASP A 169 20.18 -7.89 4.85
CA ASP A 169 20.66 -9.07 4.12
C ASP A 169 20.53 -8.85 2.61
#